data_AF-A0A9J8CQA6-F1
#
_entry.id   AF-A0A9J8CQA6-F1
#
_cell.length_a   1.000
_cell.length_b   1.000
_cell.length_c   1.000
_cell.angle_alpha   90.00
_cell.angle_beta   90.00
_cell.angle_gamma   90.00
#
_symmetry.space_group_name_H-M   'P 1'
#
loop_
_entity.id
_entity.type
_entity.pdbx_description
1 polymer ?
#
loop_
_entity_poly.entity_id
_entity_poly.type
_entity_poly.pdbx_seq_one_letter_code
_entity_poly.pdbx_strand_id
1 'polypeptide(L)'
;MRLNLVLAVTLMSIPMALVQGAEKKKLQIGIKKRVDNCPIKSRKGDVLNMHYTGKLEDGTEFDSSIPRNQPFTFTLGTGQVIKGWDQGLLGMCEGEKRKLVIPSELGECYRNLICSSDIKHFNIKYFSTLNEKLKLDL
;
A
#
# COMPACT_ATOMS: atom_id res chain seq x y z
N MET A 1 -9.24 65.32 -30.53
CA MET A 1 -10.22 64.65 -29.62
C MET A 1 -11.17 63.86 -30.50
N ARG A 2 -11.32 62.54 -30.46
CA ARG A 2 -10.80 61.45 -29.63
C ARG A 2 -10.53 60.24 -30.55
N LEU A 3 -9.52 59.47 -30.16
CA LEU A 3 -8.88 58.36 -30.86
C LEU A 3 -9.75 57.09 -30.73
N ASN A 4 -10.28 56.53 -31.82
CA ASN A 4 -10.90 55.20 -31.78
C ASN A 4 -9.81 54.14 -31.90
N LEU A 5 -9.29 53.72 -30.75
CA LEU A 5 -8.35 52.62 -30.59
C LEU A 5 -9.08 51.29 -30.86
N VAL A 6 -8.93 50.75 -32.08
CA VAL A 6 -9.31 49.36 -32.37
C VAL A 6 -8.34 48.47 -31.60
N LEU A 7 -8.72 48.04 -30.40
CA LEU A 7 -8.02 46.96 -29.69
C LEU A 7 -8.25 45.67 -30.48
N ALA A 8 -7.34 45.38 -31.41
CA ALA A 8 -7.15 44.04 -31.91
C ALA A 8 -6.68 43.17 -30.72
N VAL A 9 -7.63 42.51 -30.06
CA VAL A 9 -7.34 41.44 -29.11
C VAL A 9 -6.72 40.32 -29.95
N THR A 10 -5.40 40.31 -30.05
CA THR A 10 -4.68 39.21 -30.66
C THR A 10 -4.98 37.98 -29.83
N LEU A 11 -5.79 37.10 -30.41
CA LEU A 11 -6.06 35.74 -29.98
C LEU A 11 -4.72 34.98 -30.03
N MET A 12 -3.80 35.24 -29.09
CA MET A 12 -2.75 34.29 -28.78
C MET A 12 -3.48 33.11 -28.15
N SER A 13 -3.86 32.18 -29.01
CA SER A 13 -4.22 30.82 -28.65
C SER A 13 -3.04 30.25 -27.87
N ILE A 14 -3.06 30.41 -26.55
CA ILE A 14 -2.25 29.58 -25.67
C ILE A 14 -2.75 28.17 -25.97
N PRO A 15 -1.95 27.29 -26.57
CA PRO A 15 -2.30 25.89 -26.51
C PRO A 15 -2.19 25.58 -25.02
N MET A 16 -3.35 25.45 -24.38
CA MET A 16 -3.46 24.86 -23.05
C MET A 16 -2.97 23.42 -23.25
N ALA A 17 -1.65 23.24 -23.20
CA ALA A 17 -1.05 21.93 -23.14
C ALA A 17 -1.71 21.28 -21.94
N LEU A 18 -2.55 20.28 -22.21
CA LEU A 18 -3.08 19.40 -21.19
C LEU A 18 -1.86 18.71 -20.60
N VAL A 19 -1.32 19.31 -19.53
CA VAL A 19 -0.45 18.61 -18.60
C VAL A 19 -1.34 17.53 -18.00
N GLN A 20 -1.36 16.37 -18.65
CA GLN A 20 -1.94 15.16 -18.09
C GLN A 20 -1.02 14.74 -16.94
N GLY A 21 -1.22 15.38 -15.79
CA GLY A 21 -0.64 14.93 -14.54
C GLY A 21 -1.19 13.54 -14.26
N ALA A 22 -0.34 12.52 -14.32
CA ALA A 22 -0.69 11.20 -13.83
C ALA A 22 -1.15 11.35 -12.36
N GLU A 23 -2.42 11.05 -12.09
CA GLU A 23 -2.95 11.08 -10.74
C GLU A 23 -2.21 10.01 -9.90
N LYS A 24 -1.45 10.44 -8.88
CA LYS A 24 -0.74 9.51 -7.99
C LYS A 24 -1.75 8.68 -7.21
N LYS A 25 -1.86 7.40 -7.56
CA LYS A 25 -2.69 6.42 -6.83
C LYS A 25 -2.21 6.31 -5.39
N LYS A 26 -3.13 6.33 -4.41
CA LYS A 26 -2.83 6.24 -2.97
C LYS A 26 -3.00 4.82 -2.45
N LEU A 27 -2.30 4.48 -1.37
CA LEU A 27 -2.50 3.24 -0.62
C LEU A 27 -3.95 3.15 -0.12
N GLN A 28 -4.63 2.05 -0.39
CA GLN A 28 -5.98 1.80 0.14
C GLN A 28 -5.95 0.61 1.10
N ILE A 29 -6.58 0.78 2.26
CA ILE A 29 -6.62 -0.21 3.33
C ILE A 29 -8.08 -0.58 3.59
N GLY A 30 -8.47 -1.80 3.23
CA GLY A 30 -9.80 -2.34 3.51
C GLY A 30 -9.74 -3.39 4.61
N ILE A 31 -10.56 -3.28 5.65
CA ILE A 31 -10.63 -4.31 6.70
C ILE A 31 -11.65 -5.36 6.29
N LYS A 32 -11.20 -6.61 6.12
CA LYS A 32 -12.01 -7.77 5.71
C LYS A 32 -12.61 -8.53 6.89
N LYS A 33 -11.93 -8.54 8.02
CA LYS A 33 -12.44 -9.11 9.28
C LYS A 33 -11.92 -8.25 10.42
N ARG A 34 -12.83 -7.67 11.21
CA ARG A 34 -12.51 -6.99 12.46
C ARG A 34 -12.47 -7.99 13.62
N VAL A 35 -11.85 -7.56 14.70
CA VAL A 35 -11.84 -8.25 15.99
C VAL A 35 -12.40 -7.28 17.02
N ASP A 36 -13.43 -7.70 17.75
CA ASP A 36 -14.20 -6.83 18.62
C ASP A 36 -13.40 -6.40 19.86
N ASN A 37 -12.59 -7.32 20.40
CA ASN A 37 -11.66 -7.03 21.48
C ASN A 37 -10.22 -6.96 20.94
N CYS A 38 -9.64 -5.77 20.95
CA CYS A 38 -8.30 -5.50 20.43
C CYS A 38 -7.46 -4.78 21.49
N PRO A 39 -6.97 -5.51 22.50
CA PRO A 39 -6.18 -4.90 23.58
C PRO A 39 -4.84 -4.38 23.06
N ILE A 40 -4.31 -5.02 22.00
CA ILE A 40 -3.01 -4.71 21.44
C ILE A 40 -3.17 -4.51 19.93
N LYS A 41 -2.64 -3.38 19.47
CA LYS A 41 -2.53 -3.03 18.06
C LYS A 41 -1.06 -3.04 17.66
N SER A 42 -0.79 -3.48 16.44
CA SER A 42 0.53 -3.43 15.84
C SER A 42 1.06 -1.99 15.76
N ARG A 43 2.34 -1.83 16.04
CA ARG A 43 3.08 -0.57 16.05
C ARG A 43 4.44 -0.75 15.38
N LYS A 44 5.06 0.36 15.03
CA LYS A 44 6.43 0.37 14.51
C LYS A 44 7.37 -0.33 15.50
N GLY A 45 8.17 -1.26 15.01
CA GLY A 45 9.11 -2.08 15.80
C GLY A 45 8.54 -3.43 16.24
N ASP A 46 7.24 -3.68 16.09
CA ASP A 46 6.66 -4.99 16.40
C ASP A 46 7.10 -6.02 15.37
N VAL A 47 7.44 -7.22 15.83
CA VAL A 47 7.68 -8.37 14.96
C VAL A 47 6.36 -9.05 14.67
N LEU A 48 5.84 -8.88 13.46
CA LEU A 48 4.57 -9.45 13.05
C LEU A 48 4.76 -10.80 12.38
N ASN A 49 3.86 -11.74 12.68
CA ASN A 49 3.74 -12.99 11.98
C ASN A 49 2.39 -13.08 11.25
N MET A 50 2.37 -13.32 9.93
CA MET A 50 1.15 -13.26 9.12
C MET A 50 1.13 -14.21 7.92
N HIS A 51 -0.09 -14.55 7.47
CA HIS A 51 -0.29 -15.08 6.12
C HIS A 51 -0.74 -13.96 5.19
N TYR A 52 -0.25 -14.03 3.96
CA TYR A 52 -0.66 -13.18 2.87
C TYR A 52 -0.85 -13.94 1.57
N THR A 53 -1.60 -13.32 0.67
CA THR A 53 -1.70 -13.64 -0.75
C THR A 53 -1.60 -12.34 -1.54
N GLY A 54 -0.61 -12.26 -2.43
CA GLY A 54 -0.35 -11.13 -3.33
C GLY A 54 -0.83 -11.44 -4.75
N LYS A 55 -1.61 -10.52 -5.30
CA LYS A 55 -2.17 -10.60 -6.66
C LYS A 55 -1.89 -9.31 -7.44
N LEU A 56 -1.78 -9.43 -8.75
CA LEU A 56 -1.75 -8.30 -9.68
C LEU A 56 -3.16 -7.71 -9.86
N GLU A 57 -3.27 -6.64 -10.63
CA GLU A 57 -4.54 -5.95 -10.90
C GLU A 57 -5.53 -6.84 -11.68
N ASP A 58 -5.02 -7.69 -12.57
CA ASP A 58 -5.77 -8.69 -13.34
C ASP A 58 -6.25 -9.88 -12.49
N GLY A 59 -5.82 -9.97 -11.22
CA GLY A 59 -6.16 -11.06 -10.30
C GLY A 59 -5.17 -12.23 -10.31
N THR A 60 -4.15 -12.20 -11.16
CA THR A 60 -3.06 -13.19 -11.21
C THR A 60 -2.31 -13.20 -9.87
N GLU A 61 -2.25 -14.36 -9.23
CA GLU A 61 -1.49 -14.54 -8.00
C GLU A 61 0.00 -14.67 -8.33
N PHE A 62 0.84 -13.84 -7.69
CA PHE A 62 2.29 -13.90 -7.88
C PHE A 62 3.02 -14.49 -6.68
N ASP A 63 2.45 -14.39 -5.47
CA ASP A 63 2.99 -15.05 -4.27
C ASP A 63 1.91 -15.25 -3.20
N SER A 64 2.03 -16.33 -2.45
CA SER A 64 1.14 -16.66 -1.34
C SER A 64 1.85 -17.54 -0.33
N SER A 65 1.75 -17.16 0.94
CA SER A 65 2.29 -17.92 2.07
C SER A 65 1.42 -19.13 2.46
N ILE A 66 0.15 -19.17 2.01
CA ILE A 66 -0.84 -20.17 2.44
C ILE A 66 -0.49 -21.58 1.93
N PRO A 67 -0.16 -21.80 0.64
CA PRO A 67 0.16 -23.14 0.13
C PRO A 67 1.40 -23.74 0.80
N ARG A 68 2.34 -22.89 1.26
CA ARG A 68 3.55 -23.30 1.96
C ARG A 68 3.32 -23.61 3.45
N ASN A 69 2.15 -23.28 3.98
CA ASN A 69 1.80 -23.36 5.40
C ASN A 69 2.87 -22.73 6.33
N GLN A 70 3.59 -21.73 5.82
CA GLN A 70 4.66 -21.04 6.53
C GLN A 70 4.33 -19.55 6.60
N PRO A 71 3.96 -19.04 7.78
CA PRO A 71 3.76 -17.61 8.00
C PRO A 71 5.02 -16.80 7.71
N PHE A 72 4.82 -15.57 7.22
CA PHE A 72 5.89 -14.62 6.98
C PHE A 72 6.08 -13.72 8.20
N THR A 73 7.33 -13.62 8.65
CA THR A 73 7.73 -12.85 9.83
C THR A 73 8.62 -11.68 9.42
N PHE A 74 8.32 -10.49 9.91
CA PHE A 74 9.13 -9.29 9.68
C PHE A 74 8.90 -8.26 10.80
N THR A 75 9.78 -7.26 10.87
CA THR A 75 9.64 -6.13 11.82
C THR A 75 8.90 -4.97 11.14
N LEU A 76 7.78 -4.54 11.71
CA LEU A 76 6.93 -3.50 11.12
C LEU A 76 7.58 -2.12 11.17
N GLY A 77 7.56 -1.41 10.04
CA GLY A 77 7.96 0.00 9.97
C GLY A 77 9.47 0.24 9.97
N THR A 78 10.27 -0.81 9.73
CA THR A 78 11.74 -0.73 9.65
C THR A 78 12.27 -0.76 8.22
N GLY A 79 11.40 -0.81 7.21
CA GLY A 79 11.79 -0.93 5.81
C GLY A 79 12.25 -2.34 5.41
N GLN A 80 11.96 -3.37 6.22
CA GLN A 80 12.22 -4.78 5.86
C GLN A 80 11.27 -5.32 4.78
N VAL A 81 10.16 -4.62 4.55
CA VAL A 81 9.13 -4.96 3.56
C VAL A 81 8.77 -3.72 2.74
N ILE A 82 7.96 -3.91 1.70
CA ILE A 82 7.48 -2.80 0.87
C ILE A 82 6.80 -1.72 1.70
N LYS A 83 6.98 -0.45 1.30
CA LYS A 83 6.44 0.71 2.02
C LYS A 83 4.92 0.63 2.26
N GLY A 84 4.19 0.04 1.32
CA GLY A 84 2.74 -0.16 1.46
C GLY A 84 2.35 -1.10 2.61
N TRP A 85 3.20 -2.07 2.96
CA TRP A 85 3.00 -2.93 4.13
C TRP A 85 3.35 -2.18 5.41
N ASP A 86 4.50 -1.50 5.43
CA ASP A 86 4.94 -0.69 6.57
C ASP A 86 3.90 0.37 6.98
N GLN A 87 3.20 0.94 6.00
CA GLN A 87 2.12 1.89 6.23
C GLN A 87 0.78 1.21 6.50
N GLY A 88 0.43 0.17 5.72
CA GLY A 88 -0.90 -0.44 5.70
C GLY A 88 -1.21 -1.36 6.88
N LEU A 89 -0.17 -1.81 7.60
CA LEU A 89 -0.29 -2.80 8.67
C LEU A 89 -0.16 -2.20 10.06
N LEU A 90 0.00 -0.88 10.19
CA LEU A 90 -0.08 -0.19 11.47
C LEU A 90 -1.50 -0.26 12.05
N GLY A 91 -1.59 -0.34 13.37
CA GLY A 91 -2.88 -0.31 14.07
C GLY A 91 -3.76 -1.53 13.81
N MET A 92 -3.18 -2.66 13.43
CA MET A 92 -3.88 -3.91 13.15
C MET A 92 -3.99 -4.76 14.41
N CYS A 93 -5.14 -5.40 14.58
CA CYS A 93 -5.41 -6.30 15.70
C CYS A 93 -5.02 -7.72 15.36
N GLU A 94 -4.51 -8.48 16.33
CA GLU A 94 -4.28 -9.91 16.16
C GLU A 94 -5.57 -10.62 15.70
N GLY A 95 -5.47 -11.46 14.67
CA GLY A 95 -6.63 -12.14 14.07
C GLY A 95 -7.43 -11.32 13.05
N GLU A 96 -7.15 -10.01 12.91
CA GLU A 96 -7.74 -9.14 11.89
C GLU A 96 -7.33 -9.60 10.48
N LYS A 97 -8.18 -9.32 9.48
CA LYS A 97 -7.84 -9.49 8.06
C LYS A 97 -7.95 -8.17 7.33
N ARG A 98 -6.98 -7.85 6.47
CA ARG A 98 -6.97 -6.66 5.62
C ARG A 98 -6.79 -7.00 4.15
N LYS A 99 -7.36 -6.17 3.28
CA LYS A 99 -7.03 -6.05 1.87
C LYS A 99 -6.26 -4.74 1.68
N LEU A 100 -5.02 -4.82 1.19
CA LEU A 100 -4.23 -3.66 0.80
C LEU A 100 -4.23 -3.53 -0.72
N VAL A 101 -4.49 -2.33 -1.21
CA VAL A 101 -4.34 -1.94 -2.61
C VAL A 101 -3.13 -1.01 -2.66
N ILE A 102 -1.99 -1.53 -3.12
CA ILE A 102 -0.70 -0.86 -3.01
C ILE A 102 -0.32 -0.32 -4.39
N PRO A 103 -0.22 1.02 -4.55
CA PRO A 103 0.26 1.62 -5.79
C PRO A 103 1.74 1.29 -5.99
N SER A 104 2.20 1.28 -7.24
CA SER A 104 3.53 0.79 -7.61
C SER A 104 4.67 1.53 -6.89
N GLU A 105 4.50 2.82 -6.58
CA GLU A 105 5.47 3.65 -5.85
C GLU A 105 5.69 3.22 -4.38
N LEU A 106 4.75 2.46 -3.83
CA LEU A 106 4.82 1.91 -2.48
C LEU A 106 5.11 0.39 -2.47
N GLY A 107 5.30 -0.22 -3.64
CA GLY A 107 5.74 -1.60 -3.81
C GLY A 107 7.24 -1.72 -4.16
N GLU A 108 7.72 -2.96 -4.28
CA GLU A 108 9.02 -3.23 -4.91
C GLU A 108 8.94 -3.03 -6.43
N CYS A 109 9.92 -2.30 -6.97
CA CYS A 109 10.21 -2.14 -8.39
C CYS A 109 11.65 -2.65 -8.63
N TYR A 110 11.79 -3.88 -9.11
CA TYR A 110 13.09 -4.42 -9.51
C TYR A 110 13.40 -3.96 -10.94
N ARG A 111 14.60 -3.40 -11.15
CA ARG A 111 15.10 -2.99 -12.47
C ARG A 111 14.88 -4.13 -13.48
N ASN A 112 13.97 -3.90 -14.43
CA ASN A 112 13.71 -4.66 -15.65
C ASN A 112 12.89 -5.96 -15.57
N LEU A 113 12.26 -6.31 -14.44
CA LEU A 113 11.09 -7.21 -14.45
C LEU A 113 10.09 -6.72 -13.39
N ILE A 114 8.96 -6.18 -13.87
CA ILE A 114 7.83 -5.66 -13.07
C ILE A 114 8.14 -4.31 -12.38
N CYS A 115 8.31 -3.28 -13.21
CA CYS A 115 7.93 -1.91 -12.86
C CYS A 115 6.94 -1.41 -13.91
N SER A 116 5.89 -2.17 -14.14
CA SER A 116 4.70 -1.65 -14.79
C SER A 116 3.84 -1.03 -13.69
N SER A 117 2.96 -0.11 -14.07
CA SER A 117 1.97 0.63 -13.28
C SER A 117 0.99 -0.23 -12.45
N ASP A 118 1.37 -1.46 -12.15
CA ASP A 118 0.51 -2.51 -11.66
C ASP A 118 0.29 -2.30 -10.15
N ILE A 119 -0.97 -2.10 -9.83
CA ILE A 119 -1.44 -2.06 -8.46
C ILE A 119 -1.36 -3.47 -7.89
N LYS A 120 -0.72 -3.62 -6.72
CA LYS A 120 -0.64 -4.91 -6.03
C LYS A 120 -1.79 -5.03 -5.04
N HIS A 121 -2.51 -6.14 -5.11
CA HIS A 121 -3.59 -6.49 -4.21
C HIS A 121 -3.12 -7.54 -3.21
N PHE A 122 -3.10 -7.20 -1.93
CA PHE A 122 -2.73 -8.14 -0.87
C PHE A 122 -3.92 -8.44 0.03
N ASN A 123 -4.20 -9.73 0.27
CA ASN A 123 -5.06 -10.15 1.37
C ASN A 123 -4.16 -10.66 2.49
N ILE A 124 -4.29 -10.10 3.69
CA ILE A 124 -3.39 -10.32 4.81
C ILE A 124 -4.21 -10.75 6.02
N LYS A 125 -3.73 -11.79 6.72
CA LYS A 125 -4.25 -12.25 8.01
C LYS A 125 -3.12 -12.18 9.03
N TYR A 126 -3.26 -11.29 10.00
CA TYR A 126 -2.30 -11.12 11.09
C TYR A 126 -2.56 -12.17 12.17
N PHE A 127 -1.51 -12.87 12.61
CA PHE A 127 -1.62 -13.96 13.58
C PHE A 127 -1.15 -13.63 14.96
N SER A 128 -0.01 -12.96 15.13
CA SER A 128 0.52 -12.61 16.46
C SER A 128 1.80 -11.77 16.35
N THR A 129 2.15 -11.12 17.46
CA THR A 129 3.47 -10.50 17.65
C THR A 129 4.42 -11.46 18.35
N LEU A 130 5.59 -11.73 17.76
CA LEU A 130 6.56 -12.67 18.37
C LEU A 130 7.32 -12.09 19.57
N ASN A 131 7.37 -10.76 19.72
CA ASN A 131 7.97 -10.10 20.88
C ASN A 131 7.30 -10.48 22.21
N GLU A 132 6.07 -11.01 22.19
CA GLU A 132 5.34 -11.42 23.40
C GLU A 132 5.58 -12.88 23.80
N LYS A 133 5.92 -13.80 22.89
CA LYS A 133 6.32 -15.17 23.31
C LYS A 133 7.53 -15.11 24.25
N LEU A 134 8.50 -14.26 23.93
CA LEU A 134 9.67 -14.00 24.77
C LEU A 134 9.36 -13.33 26.13
N LYS A 135 8.19 -12.72 26.31
CA LYS A 135 7.77 -12.11 27.59
C LYS A 135 6.88 -13.01 28.44
N LEU A 136 6.23 -14.00 27.85
CA LEU A 136 5.41 -15.00 28.55
C LEU A 136 6.23 -16.24 28.95
N ASP A 137 7.43 -16.41 28.39
CA ASP A 137 8.39 -17.47 28.72
C ASP A 137 9.47 -17.02 29.76
N LEU A 138 9.28 -15.87 30.43
CA LEU A 138 10.13 -15.33 31.50
C LEU A 138 9.30 -15.08 32.78
#